data_AF-A0A661HYR3-F1
#
_entry.id   AF-A0A661HYR3-F1
#
_cell.length_a   1.000
_cell.length_b   1.000
_cell.length_c   1.000
_cell.angle_alpha   90.00
_cell.angle_beta   90.00
_cell.angle_gamma   90.00
#
_symmetry.space_group_name_H-M   'P 1'
#
loop_
_entity.id
_entity.type
_entity.pdbx_description
1 polymer ?
#
loop_
_entity_poly.entity_id
_entity_poly.type
_entity_poly.pdbx_seq_one_letter_code
_entity_poly.pdbx_strand_id
1 'polypeptide(L)' 'FAKDLLDKKLVAVVPGVAFGSEGYFRLSFATDIDTIRDGISRIAEFVKELKN' A
#
# COMPACT_ATOMS: atom_id res chain seq x y z
N PHE A 1 -0.37 1.41 -9.52
CA PHE A 1 -0.78 1.26 -8.09
C PHE A 1 0.40 1.29 -7.13
N ALA A 2 1.19 0.21 -6.97
CA ALA A 2 2.25 0.16 -5.93
C ALA A 2 3.31 1.27 -6.06
N LYS A 3 3.76 1.55 -7.29
CA LYS A 3 4.68 2.66 -7.57
C LYS A 3 4.04 4.01 -7.22
N ASP A 4 2.82 4.25 -7.67
CA ASP A 4 2.12 5.52 -7.43
C ASP A 4 1.80 5.74 -5.95
N LEU A 5 1.47 4.67 -5.22
CA LEU A 5 1.25 4.69 -3.78
C LEU A 5 2.54 5.09 -3.04
N LEU A 6 3.69 4.54 -3.46
CA LEU A 6 4.99 4.94 -2.93
C LEU A 6 5.28 6.42 -3.25
N ASP A 7 5.14 6.83 -4.50
CA ASP A 7 5.49 8.18 -4.96
C ASP A 7 4.59 9.25 -4.32
N LYS A 8 3.29 8.98 -4.15
CA LYS A 8 2.31 9.98 -3.68
C LYS A 8 2.06 9.96 -2.18
N LYS A 9 2.17 8.80 -1.53
CA LYS A 9 1.84 8.64 -0.10
C LYS A 9 3.00 8.12 0.75
N LEU A 10 4.16 7.86 0.14
CA LEU A 10 5.35 7.33 0.82
C LEU A 10 5.08 5.98 1.51
N VAL A 11 4.24 5.14 0.91
CA VAL A 11 3.95 3.78 1.40
C VAL A 11 4.53 2.74 0.46
N ALA A 12 5.57 2.04 0.91
CA ALA A 12 6.21 0.96 0.15
C ALA A 12 5.45 -0.36 0.34
N VAL A 13 5.05 -0.99 -0.77
CA VAL A 13 4.44 -2.32 -0.80
C VAL A 13 5.09 -3.19 -1.87
N VAL A 14 5.01 -4.51 -1.72
CA VAL A 14 5.54 -5.44 -2.74
C VAL A 14 4.42 -5.88 -3.68
N PRO A 15 4.51 -5.62 -4.99
CA PRO A 15 3.53 -6.10 -5.96
C PRO A 15 3.38 -7.62 -5.94
N GLY A 16 2.14 -8.12 -5.99
CA GLY A 16 1.82 -9.56 -5.96
C GLY A 16 2.23 -10.32 -7.22
N VAL A 17 2.49 -9.62 -8.33
CA VAL A 17 2.97 -10.22 -9.60
C VAL A 17 4.28 -11.01 -9.39
N ALA A 18 5.14 -10.59 -8.47
CA ALA A 18 6.37 -11.30 -8.12
C ALA A 18 6.12 -12.66 -7.43
N PHE A 19 4.88 -12.89 -6.98
CA PHE A 19 4.44 -14.11 -6.28
C PHE A 19 3.31 -14.83 -7.04
N GLY A 20 3.07 -14.51 -8.31
CA GLY A 20 1.98 -15.10 -9.11
C GLY A 20 0.56 -14.68 -8.69
N SER A 21 0.42 -13.62 -7.89
CA SER A 21 -0.87 -13.09 -7.41
C SER A 21 -1.12 -11.70 -8.01
N GLU A 22 -1.40 -11.66 -9.31
CA GLU A 22 -1.70 -10.41 -10.02
C GLU A 22 -2.97 -9.73 -9.45
N GLY A 23 -2.96 -8.40 -9.40
CA GLY A 23 -4.04 -7.61 -8.79
C GLY A 23 -3.92 -7.44 -7.27
N TYR A 24 -3.01 -8.15 -6.61
CA TYR A 24 -2.75 -8.03 -5.16
C TYR A 24 -1.38 -7.40 -4.88
N PHE A 25 -1.13 -7.03 -3.62
CA PHE A 25 0.18 -6.67 -3.10
C PHE A 25 0.36 -7.24 -1.68
N ARG A 26 1.61 -7.43 -1.26
CA ARG A 26 1.94 -7.91 0.08
C ARG A 26 2.19 -6.74 1.03
N LEU A 27 1.57 -6.79 2.20
CA LEU A 27 1.81 -5.88 3.33
C LEU A 27 2.59 -6.62 4.43
N SER A 28 3.67 -6.01 4.92
CA SER A 28 4.37 -6.51 6.12
C SER A 28 3.69 -5.95 7.36
N PHE A 29 3.37 -6.80 8.32
CA PHE A 29 2.82 -6.41 9.62
C PHE A 29 3.84 -6.57 10.77
N ALA A 30 5.08 -6.98 10.46
CA ALA A 30 6.14 -7.16 11.45
C ALA A 30 6.78 -5.80 11.82
N THR A 31 5.98 -4.91 12.39
CA THR A 31 6.35 -3.56 12.87
C THR A 31 5.38 -3.15 13.99
N ASP A 32 5.56 -1.96 14.57
CA ASP A 32 4.64 -1.43 15.58
C ASP A 32 3.24 -1.08 15.01
N ILE A 33 2.25 -1.04 15.91
CA ILE A 33 0.84 -0.83 15.55
C ILE A 33 0.57 0.56 14.97
N ASP A 34 1.34 1.56 15.36
CA ASP A 34 1.11 2.94 14.94
C ASP A 34 1.58 3.14 13.50
N THR A 35 2.72 2.57 13.13
CA THR A 35 3.19 2.46 11.74
C THR A 35 2.16 1.75 10.85
N ILE A 36 1.57 0.65 11.33
CA ILE A 36 0.53 -0.08 10.57
C ILE A 36 -0.70 0.81 10.34
N ARG A 37 -1.18 1.49 11.38
CA ARG A 37 -2.36 2.36 11.31
C ARG A 37 -2.15 3.53 10.35
N ASP A 38 -1.01 4.21 10.45
CA ASP A 38 -0.65 5.31 9.56
C ASP A 38 -0.55 4.84 8.10
N GLY A 39 0.16 3.72 7.84
CA GLY A 39 0.25 3.13 6.51
C GLY A 39 -1.11 2.77 5.90
N ILE A 40 -2.01 2.15 6.68
CA ILE A 40 -3.38 1.85 6.24
C ILE A 40 -4.19 3.11 5.95
N SER A 41 -4.08 4.16 6.78
CA SER A 41 -4.78 5.43 6.57
C SER A 41 -4.37 6.08 5.24
N ARG A 42 -3.06 6.12 4.95
CA ARG A 42 -2.51 6.66 3.70
C ARG A 42 -2.95 5.87 2.47
N ILE A 43 -3.03 4.54 2.58
CA ILE A 43 -3.60 3.69 1.52
C ILE A 43 -5.08 4.03 1.29
N ALA A 44 -5.86 4.20 2.36
CA ALA A 44 -7.27 4.54 2.25
C ALA A 44 -7.49 5.90 1.57
N GLU A 45 -6.67 6.92 1.89
CA GLU A 45 -6.68 8.22 1.21
C GLU A 45 -6.35 8.09 -0.28
N PHE A 46 -5.29 7.37 -0.63
CA PHE A 46 -4.91 7.15 -2.03
C PHE A 46 -6.05 6.50 -2.83
N VAL A 47 -6.71 5.50 -2.27
CA VAL A 47 -7.84 4.83 -2.93
C VAL A 47 -9.03 5.77 -3.12
N LYS A 48 -9.29 6.69 -2.17
CA LYS A 48 -10.32 7.71 -2.34
C LYS A 48 -9.99 8.68 -3.48
N GLU A 49 -8.72 9.08 -3.61
CA GLU A 49 -8.25 9.96 -4.69
C GLU A 49 -8.34 9.32 -6.06
N LEU A 50 -8.21 7.99 -6.18
CA LEU A 50 -8.36 7.26 -7.45
C LEU A 50 -9.81 7.15 -7.95
N LYS A 51 -10.81 7.37 -7.08
CA LYS A 51 -12.23 7.25 -7.42
C LYS A 51 -12.83 8.55 -7.99
N ASN A 52 -12.03 9.60 -8.14
CA ASN A 52 -12.42 10.89 -8.70
C ASN A 52 -11.86 11.07 -10.11
#